data_AF-A0A832ZLN8-F1
#
_entry.id   AF-A0A832ZLN8-F1
#
_cell.length_a   1.000
_cell.length_b   1.000
_cell.length_c   1.000
_cell.angle_alpha   90.00
_cell.angle_beta   90.00
_cell.angle_gamma   90.00
#
_symmetry.space_group_name_H-M   'P 1'
#
loop_
_entity.id
_entity.type
_entity.pdbx_description
1 polymer ?
#
loop_
_entity_poly.entity_id
_entity_poly.type
_entity_poly.pdbx_seq_one_letter_code
_entity_poly.pdbx_strand_id
1 'polypeptide(L)'
;MSIYPEIVRNAIVSPTLTVLSYIKPGVYHRYSTDRGLLDISGVGAAVYDVIVEAVERGVRVSKGDIPASSVQLGKMLCKVLRRVFSWTGRVDVVSMEMVLLYPLIALTLSYLKYRGLPGESQLYKSMNMFLTASTKSDALEVYSTVKLMGVEEYVNTMEDYGISKGRIEVESYNVYDIFKA
;
A
#
# COMPACT_ATOMS: atom_id res chain seq x y z
N MET A 1 -19.19 3.57 12.53
CA MET A 1 -19.99 3.52 11.29
C MET A 1 -19.57 2.25 10.58
N SER A 2 -20.43 1.23 10.52
CA SER A 2 -20.11 -0.06 9.88
C SER A 2 -20.11 0.12 8.36
N ILE A 3 -18.98 0.54 7.80
CA ILE A 3 -18.78 0.52 6.35
C ILE A 3 -18.55 -0.94 6.00
N TYR A 4 -19.48 -1.57 5.28
CA TYR A 4 -19.29 -2.93 4.76
C TYR A 4 -18.24 -2.85 3.64
N PRO A 5 -16.98 -3.24 3.88
CA PRO A 5 -15.90 -2.94 2.94
C PRO A 5 -16.09 -3.68 1.62
N GLU A 6 -16.74 -4.84 1.66
CA GLU A 6 -17.10 -5.64 0.48
C GLU A 6 -18.16 -4.96 -0.39
N ILE A 7 -19.18 -4.32 0.20
CA ILE A 7 -20.22 -3.62 -0.56
C ILE A 7 -19.63 -2.42 -1.27
N VAL A 8 -18.83 -1.62 -0.55
CA VAL A 8 -18.17 -0.44 -1.14
C VAL A 8 -17.15 -0.86 -2.20
N ARG A 9 -16.36 -1.91 -1.93
CA ARG A 9 -15.46 -2.49 -2.92
C ARG A 9 -16.21 -2.89 -4.18
N ASN A 10 -17.29 -3.66 -4.09
CA ASN A 10 -18.06 -4.10 -5.25
C ASN A 10 -18.72 -2.93 -5.99
N ALA A 11 -19.18 -1.91 -5.26
CA ALA A 11 -19.75 -0.69 -5.82
C ALA A 11 -18.70 0.17 -6.56
N ILE A 12 -17.41 0.06 -6.25
CA ILE A 12 -16.31 0.73 -6.96
C ILE A 12 -15.79 -0.14 -8.12
N VAL A 13 -15.61 -1.44 -7.90
CA VAL A 13 -15.09 -2.39 -8.91
C VAL A 13 -16.06 -2.51 -10.08
N SER A 14 -17.34 -2.72 -9.83
CA SER A 14 -18.31 -3.04 -10.89
C SER A 14 -18.45 -1.92 -11.93
N PRO A 15 -18.63 -0.63 -11.55
CA PRO A 15 -18.62 0.47 -12.52
C PRO A 15 -17.27 0.66 -13.21
N THR A 16 -16.15 0.54 -12.48
CA THR A 16 -14.80 0.68 -13.06
C THR A 16 -14.55 -0.39 -14.13
N LEU A 17 -14.83 -1.65 -13.82
CA LEU A 17 -14.75 -2.75 -14.78
C LEU A 17 -15.73 -2.55 -15.93
N THR A 18 -16.95 -2.04 -15.69
CA THR A 18 -17.90 -1.74 -16.76
C THR A 18 -17.37 -0.64 -17.70
N VAL A 19 -16.78 0.43 -17.14
CA VAL A 19 -16.19 1.53 -17.91
C VAL A 19 -14.97 1.08 -18.71
N LEU A 20 -14.20 0.12 -18.21
CA LEU A 20 -12.98 -0.38 -18.84
C LEU A 20 -13.18 -1.68 -19.64
N SER A 21 -14.34 -2.31 -19.53
CA SER A 21 -14.65 -3.56 -20.22
C SER A 21 -14.59 -3.39 -21.73
N TYR A 22 -14.00 -4.39 -22.38
CA TYR A 22 -13.88 -4.47 -23.83
C TYR A 22 -15.26 -4.56 -24.52
N ILE A 23 -16.22 -5.22 -23.88
CA ILE A 23 -17.60 -5.38 -24.35
C ILE A 23 -18.52 -4.59 -23.43
N LYS A 24 -19.00 -3.44 -23.90
CA LYS A 24 -20.07 -2.69 -23.23
C LYS A 24 -21.42 -3.04 -23.86
N PRO A 25 -22.45 -3.35 -23.07
CA PRO A 25 -23.80 -3.47 -23.60
C PRO A 25 -24.23 -2.11 -24.21
N GLY A 26 -24.42 -2.07 -25.54
CA GLY A 26 -25.12 -0.97 -26.22
C GLY A 26 -24.34 0.30 -26.60
N VAL A 27 -22.99 0.33 -26.61
CA VAL A 27 -22.20 1.53 -26.98
C VAL A 27 -20.94 1.17 -27.78
N TYR A 28 -20.47 2.07 -28.66
CA TYR A 28 -19.21 1.95 -29.41
C TYR A 28 -18.02 1.66 -28.49
N HIS A 29 -17.24 0.63 -28.85
CA HIS A 29 -16.06 0.17 -28.12
C HIS A 29 -15.00 1.28 -28.00
N ARG A 30 -14.62 1.67 -26.76
CA ARG A 30 -13.38 2.43 -26.55
C ARG A 30 -12.26 1.43 -26.35
N TYR A 31 -11.31 1.43 -27.29
CA TYR A 31 -10.12 0.58 -27.26
C TYR A 31 -9.32 0.81 -25.99
N SER A 32 -9.29 -0.21 -25.13
CA SER A 32 -8.04 -0.67 -24.55
C SER A 32 -8.17 -2.18 -24.31
N THR A 33 -7.50 -2.98 -25.15
CA THR A 33 -7.25 -4.41 -24.89
C THR A 33 -6.12 -4.60 -23.87
N ASP A 34 -5.61 -3.51 -23.29
CA ASP A 34 -4.48 -3.53 -22.38
C ASP A 34 -4.91 -4.10 -21.03
N ARG A 35 -4.54 -5.35 -20.80
CA ARG A 35 -4.71 -6.04 -19.51
C ARG A 35 -4.00 -5.27 -18.39
N GLY A 36 -2.89 -4.61 -18.66
CA GLY A 36 -2.17 -3.81 -17.65
C GLY A 36 -3.00 -2.66 -17.11
N LEU A 37 -3.75 -1.96 -17.97
CA LEU A 37 -4.65 -0.89 -17.55
C LEU A 37 -5.78 -1.43 -16.65
N LEU A 38 -6.36 -2.57 -17.02
CA LEU A 38 -7.39 -3.24 -16.22
C LEU A 38 -6.84 -3.68 -14.85
N ASP A 39 -5.66 -4.28 -14.84
CA ASP A 39 -4.97 -4.72 -13.63
C ASP A 39 -4.76 -3.53 -12.67
N ILE A 40 -4.15 -2.44 -13.15
CA ILE A 40 -3.84 -1.24 -12.35
C ILE A 40 -5.12 -0.55 -11.87
N SER A 41 -6.14 -0.42 -12.72
CA SER A 41 -7.40 0.25 -12.35
C SER A 41 -8.15 -0.47 -11.22
N GLY A 42 -8.00 -1.79 -11.11
CA GLY A 42 -8.63 -2.61 -10.08
C GLY A 42 -7.87 -2.62 -8.76
N VAL A 43 -6.59 -2.24 -8.73
CA VAL A 43 -5.72 -2.29 -7.54
C VAL A 43 -6.34 -1.57 -6.35
N GLY A 44 -6.74 -0.31 -6.51
CA GLY A 44 -7.26 0.50 -5.41
C GLY A 44 -8.49 -0.13 -4.75
N ALA A 45 -9.33 -0.81 -5.53
CA ALA A 45 -10.48 -1.53 -5.02
C ALA A 45 -10.10 -2.92 -4.44
N ALA A 46 -9.08 -3.57 -4.99
CA ALA A 46 -8.54 -4.82 -4.45
C ALA A 46 -7.94 -4.64 -3.04
N VAL A 47 -7.41 -3.45 -2.73
CA VAL A 47 -6.80 -3.12 -1.43
C VAL A 47 -7.67 -2.22 -0.54
N TYR A 48 -8.95 -2.04 -0.88
CA TYR A 48 -9.84 -1.11 -0.19
C TYR A 48 -9.96 -1.38 1.32
N ASP A 49 -9.99 -2.65 1.71
CA ASP A 49 -10.01 -3.06 3.13
C ASP A 49 -8.76 -2.57 3.88
N VAL A 50 -7.59 -2.62 3.24
CA VAL A 50 -6.34 -2.11 3.84
C VAL A 50 -6.30 -0.59 3.86
N ILE A 51 -6.90 0.09 2.86
CA ILE A 51 -7.08 1.55 2.88
C ILE A 51 -7.93 1.97 4.08
N VAL A 52 -9.05 1.28 4.33
CA VAL A 52 -9.92 1.54 5.49
C VAL A 52 -9.17 1.31 6.80
N GLU A 53 -8.44 0.19 6.93
CA GLU A 53 -7.60 -0.09 8.09
C GLU A 53 -6.55 1.01 8.32
N ALA A 54 -5.90 1.49 7.26
CA ALA A 54 -4.92 2.57 7.34
C ALA A 54 -5.56 3.89 7.81
N VAL A 55 -6.76 4.22 7.30
CA VAL A 55 -7.53 5.39 7.74
C VAL A 55 -7.85 5.29 9.23
N GLU A 56 -8.39 4.16 9.70
CA GLU A 56 -8.73 3.98 11.11
C GLU A 56 -7.51 4.14 12.03
N ARG A 57 -6.36 3.57 11.65
CA ARG A 57 -5.11 3.73 12.39
C ARG A 57 -4.61 5.18 12.38
N GLY A 58 -4.70 5.89 11.25
CA GLY A 58 -4.29 7.29 11.15
C GLY A 58 -5.14 8.20 12.04
N VAL A 59 -6.45 7.95 12.12
CA VAL A 59 -7.35 8.62 13.07
C VAL A 59 -6.94 8.34 14.51
N ARG A 60 -6.68 7.08 14.88
CA ARG A 60 -6.26 6.72 16.25
C ARG A 60 -4.95 7.39 16.65
N VAL A 61 -3.97 7.45 15.75
CA VAL A 61 -2.71 8.19 15.99
C VAL A 61 -2.97 9.68 16.16
N SER A 62 -3.84 10.28 15.35
CA SER A 62 -4.15 11.72 15.45
C SER A 62 -4.76 12.12 16.79
N LYS A 63 -5.52 11.21 17.41
CA LYS A 63 -6.15 11.38 18.72
C LYS A 63 -5.22 11.07 19.90
N GLY A 64 -4.06 10.44 19.62
CA GLY A 64 -3.16 9.95 20.65
C GLY A 64 -3.57 8.61 21.26
N ASP A 65 -4.52 7.89 20.66
CA ASP A 65 -4.99 6.59 21.15
C ASP A 65 -3.92 5.50 21.00
N ILE A 66 -3.07 5.63 19.97
CA ILE A 66 -1.91 4.76 19.71
C ILE A 66 -0.71 5.59 19.25
N PRO A 67 0.53 5.19 19.58
CA PRO A 67 1.72 5.82 19.02
C PRO A 67 1.92 5.42 17.55
N ALA A 68 2.64 6.24 16.79
CA ALA A 68 2.94 6.00 15.37
C ALA A 68 3.65 4.65 15.12
N SER A 69 4.50 4.19 16.06
CA SER A 69 5.18 2.91 15.98
C SER A 69 4.26 1.68 16.13
N SER A 70 3.08 1.86 16.73
CA SER A 70 2.09 0.79 16.88
C SER A 70 1.13 0.66 15.69
N VAL A 71 1.37 1.43 14.62
CA VAL A 71 0.55 1.39 13.41
C VAL A 71 0.76 0.09 12.61
N GLN A 72 1.80 -0.69 12.87
CA GLN A 72 2.10 -1.94 12.15
C GLN A 72 2.14 -1.73 10.63
N LEU A 73 2.93 -0.73 10.21
CA LEU A 73 3.01 -0.32 8.82
C LEU A 73 3.45 -1.48 7.91
N GLY A 74 4.41 -2.29 8.35
CA GLY A 74 4.91 -3.42 7.58
C GLY A 74 3.83 -4.44 7.29
N LYS A 75 2.98 -4.74 8.28
CA LYS A 75 1.83 -5.63 8.12
C LYS A 75 0.82 -5.11 7.09
N MET A 76 0.55 -3.80 7.07
CA MET A 76 -0.36 -3.20 6.08
C MET A 76 0.24 -3.27 4.67
N LEU A 77 1.53 -2.96 4.52
CA LEU A 77 2.25 -3.07 3.25
C LEU A 77 2.22 -4.53 2.73
N CYS A 78 2.50 -5.50 3.60
CA CYS A 78 2.46 -6.92 3.23
C CYS A 78 1.05 -7.39 2.84
N LYS A 79 0.00 -6.95 3.55
CA LYS A 79 -1.39 -7.23 3.18
C LYS A 79 -1.70 -6.70 1.78
N VAL A 80 -1.31 -5.46 1.51
CA VAL A 80 -1.49 -4.80 0.22
C VAL A 80 -0.81 -5.58 -0.91
N LEU A 81 0.46 -5.96 -0.73
CA LEU A 81 1.18 -6.76 -1.72
C LEU A 81 0.50 -8.10 -2.01
N ARG A 82 0.06 -8.82 -0.96
CA ARG A 82 -0.66 -10.10 -1.12
C ARG A 82 -2.00 -9.93 -1.83
N ARG A 83 -2.75 -8.87 -1.50
CA ARG A 83 -4.04 -8.54 -2.14
C ARG A 83 -3.86 -8.25 -3.63
N VAL A 84 -2.84 -7.47 -3.98
CA VAL A 84 -2.55 -7.16 -5.38
C VAL A 84 -2.07 -8.39 -6.12
N PHE A 85 -1.13 -9.16 -5.57
CA PHE A 85 -0.69 -10.41 -6.17
C PHE A 85 -1.85 -11.38 -6.41
N SER A 86 -2.80 -11.48 -5.47
CA SER A 86 -4.01 -12.27 -5.65
C SER A 86 -4.96 -11.74 -6.74
N TRP A 87 -4.91 -10.43 -7.04
CA TRP A 87 -5.75 -9.78 -8.03
C TRP A 87 -5.17 -9.90 -9.44
N THR A 88 -3.89 -9.58 -9.59
CA THR A 88 -3.20 -9.49 -10.89
C THR A 88 -2.45 -10.79 -11.25
N GLY A 89 -2.20 -11.68 -10.29
CA GLY A 89 -1.38 -12.88 -10.45
C GLY A 89 0.13 -12.61 -10.58
N ARG A 90 0.55 -11.35 -10.56
CA ARG A 90 1.94 -10.89 -10.72
C ARG A 90 2.13 -9.51 -10.11
N VAL A 91 3.33 -9.20 -9.62
CA VAL A 91 3.68 -7.85 -9.18
C VAL A 91 5.06 -7.53 -9.75
N ASP A 92 5.12 -6.61 -10.70
CA ASP A 92 6.38 -6.00 -11.14
C ASP A 92 6.79 -4.87 -10.19
N VAL A 93 8.04 -4.41 -10.29
CA VAL A 93 8.63 -3.39 -9.40
C VAL A 93 7.86 -2.07 -9.42
N VAL A 94 7.49 -1.58 -10.62
CA VAL A 94 6.79 -0.28 -10.75
C VAL A 94 5.40 -0.36 -10.14
N SER A 95 4.68 -1.46 -10.41
CA SER A 95 3.40 -1.74 -9.77
C SER A 95 3.53 -1.85 -8.26
N MET A 96 4.62 -2.47 -7.76
CA MET A 96 4.88 -2.64 -6.34
C MET A 96 4.98 -1.32 -5.60
N GLU A 97 5.77 -0.38 -6.11
CA GLU A 97 5.94 0.95 -5.51
C GLU A 97 4.62 1.72 -5.44
N MET A 98 3.88 1.77 -6.55
CA MET A 98 2.58 2.45 -6.60
C MET A 98 1.58 1.85 -5.62
N VAL A 99 1.58 0.52 -5.50
CA VAL A 99 0.68 -0.23 -4.64
C VAL A 99 0.96 0.04 -3.16
N LEU A 100 2.23 0.11 -2.76
CA LEU A 100 2.66 0.38 -1.38
C LEU A 100 2.29 1.80 -0.91
N LEU A 101 2.09 2.75 -1.83
CA LEU A 101 1.69 4.11 -1.49
C LEU A 101 0.25 4.21 -0.97
N TYR A 102 -0.67 3.33 -1.38
CA TYR A 102 -2.07 3.38 -0.94
C TYR A 102 -2.25 3.43 0.59
N PRO A 103 -1.75 2.46 1.37
CA PRO A 103 -1.92 2.48 2.82
C PRO A 103 -1.16 3.65 3.46
N LEU A 104 0.02 4.03 2.95
CA LEU A 104 0.82 5.12 3.51
C LEU A 104 0.14 6.49 3.33
N ILE A 105 -0.39 6.75 2.13
CA ILE A 105 -1.14 7.98 1.83
C ILE A 105 -2.44 8.02 2.63
N ALA A 106 -3.21 6.93 2.68
CA ALA A 106 -4.45 6.86 3.43
C ALA A 106 -4.25 7.10 4.94
N LEU A 107 -3.22 6.46 5.51
CA LEU A 107 -2.77 6.66 6.89
C LEU A 107 -2.40 8.12 7.14
N THR A 108 -1.63 8.72 6.24
CA THR A 108 -1.13 10.09 6.40
C THR A 108 -2.24 11.13 6.26
N LEU A 109 -3.08 11.02 5.23
CA LEU A 109 -4.16 11.95 4.98
C LEU A 109 -5.21 11.92 6.10
N SER A 110 -5.54 10.73 6.61
CA SER A 110 -6.45 10.61 7.75
C SER A 110 -5.86 11.22 9.02
N TYR A 111 -4.58 10.99 9.30
CA TYR A 111 -3.87 11.63 10.41
C TYR A 111 -3.92 13.17 10.31
N LEU A 112 -3.56 13.73 9.16
CA LEU A 112 -3.51 15.19 8.96
C LEU A 112 -4.89 15.84 9.00
N LYS A 113 -5.88 15.20 8.37
CA LYS A 113 -7.26 15.68 8.34
C LYS A 113 -7.81 15.82 9.76
N TYR A 114 -7.58 14.84 10.62
CA TYR A 114 -8.07 14.87 12.00
C TYR A 114 -7.26 15.79 12.92
N ARG A 115 -6.01 16.10 12.58
CA ARG A 115 -5.21 17.14 13.25
C ARG A 115 -5.58 18.57 12.82
N GLY A 116 -6.40 18.74 11.79
CA GLY A 116 -6.68 20.05 11.21
C GLY A 116 -5.49 20.68 10.49
N LEU A 117 -4.55 19.86 9.98
CA LEU A 117 -3.33 20.31 9.31
C LEU A 117 -3.25 19.83 7.84
N PRO A 118 -4.27 20.08 6.98
CA PRO A 118 -4.17 19.72 5.58
C PRO A 118 -3.19 20.65 4.86
N GLY A 119 -1.98 20.16 4.57
CA GLY A 119 -0.98 20.90 3.79
C GLY A 119 0.04 19.95 3.17
N GLU A 120 0.51 20.26 1.96
CA GLU A 120 1.43 19.40 1.21
C GLU A 120 2.76 19.18 1.93
N SER A 121 3.33 20.23 2.53
CA SER A 121 4.54 20.12 3.35
C SER A 121 4.36 19.20 4.57
N GLN A 122 3.15 19.16 5.12
CA GLN A 122 2.79 18.29 6.23
C GLN A 122 2.59 16.84 5.79
N LEU A 123 2.19 16.61 4.53
CA LEU A 123 2.07 15.28 3.94
C LEU A 123 3.42 14.56 3.96
N TYR A 124 4.44 15.13 3.32
CA TYR A 124 5.78 14.53 3.27
C TYR A 124 6.37 14.33 4.67
N LYS A 125 6.23 15.33 5.55
CA LYS A 125 6.72 15.24 6.94
C LYS A 125 6.03 14.10 7.71
N SER A 126 4.73 13.93 7.52
CA SER A 126 3.95 12.91 8.23
C SER A 126 4.16 11.51 7.64
N MET A 127 4.33 11.39 6.31
CA MET A 127 4.75 10.13 5.68
C MET A 127 6.10 9.67 6.23
N ASN A 128 7.09 10.57 6.26
CA ASN A 128 8.41 10.28 6.84
C ASN A 128 8.30 9.92 8.33
N MET A 129 7.43 10.59 9.09
CA MET A 129 7.18 10.22 10.49
C MET A 129 6.67 8.78 10.61
N PHE A 130 5.71 8.34 9.79
CA PHE A 130 5.21 6.97 9.84
C PHE A 130 6.23 5.93 9.38
N LEU A 131 7.01 6.25 8.33
CA LEU A 131 8.08 5.38 7.85
C LEU A 131 9.18 5.21 8.89
N THR A 132 9.65 6.31 9.48
CA THR A 132 10.73 6.28 10.50
C THR A 132 10.27 5.74 11.85
N ALA A 133 9.00 5.91 12.21
CA ALA A 133 8.44 5.34 13.44
C ALA A 133 8.17 3.83 13.34
N SER A 134 8.20 3.25 12.13
CA SER A 134 8.02 1.82 11.97
C SER A 134 9.13 1.02 12.65
N THR A 135 8.84 -0.25 12.92
CA THR A 135 9.72 -1.08 13.75
C THR A 135 10.58 -2.01 12.91
N LYS A 136 11.62 -2.57 13.53
CA LYS A 136 12.39 -3.68 12.97
C LYS A 136 11.52 -4.86 12.53
N SER A 137 10.46 -5.15 13.29
CA SER A 137 9.53 -6.21 12.94
C SER A 137 8.77 -5.88 11.65
N ASP A 138 8.38 -4.62 11.45
CA ASP A 138 7.73 -4.18 10.22
C ASP A 138 8.67 -4.35 9.01
N ALA A 139 9.93 -3.94 9.16
CA ALA A 139 10.95 -4.07 8.12
C ALA A 139 11.20 -5.54 7.73
N LEU A 140 11.35 -6.43 8.71
CA LEU A 140 11.54 -7.86 8.47
C LEU A 140 10.33 -8.51 7.79
N GLU A 141 9.12 -8.10 8.16
CA GLU A 141 7.89 -8.60 7.54
C GLU A 141 7.80 -8.20 6.06
N VAL A 142 8.13 -6.94 5.75
CA VAL A 142 8.19 -6.43 4.37
C VAL A 142 9.24 -7.18 3.57
N TYR A 143 10.49 -7.22 4.04
CA TYR A 143 11.59 -7.93 3.37
C TYR A 143 11.23 -9.39 3.07
N SER A 144 10.70 -10.10 4.08
CA SER A 144 10.33 -11.51 3.93
C SER A 144 9.19 -11.69 2.92
N THR A 145 8.20 -10.78 2.91
CA THR A 145 7.08 -10.85 1.97
C THR A 145 7.54 -10.58 0.54
N VAL A 146 8.39 -9.58 0.31
CA VAL A 146 8.99 -9.32 -1.02
C VAL A 146 9.73 -10.56 -1.52
N LYS A 147 10.60 -11.14 -0.67
CA LYS A 147 11.40 -12.31 -1.02
C LYS A 147 10.54 -13.53 -1.34
N LEU A 148 9.46 -13.75 -0.58
CA LEU A 148 8.49 -14.82 -0.84
C LEU A 148 7.71 -14.65 -2.14
N MET A 149 7.44 -13.40 -2.54
CA MET A 149 6.73 -13.10 -3.78
C MET A 149 7.62 -13.30 -5.02
N GLY A 150 8.92 -13.51 -4.85
CA GLY A 150 9.83 -13.79 -5.96
C GLY A 150 10.00 -12.63 -6.92
N VAL A 151 9.86 -11.39 -6.45
CA VAL A 151 10.15 -10.18 -7.25
C VAL A 151 11.67 -10.04 -7.33
N GLU A 152 12.30 -10.86 -8.18
CA GLU A 152 13.77 -11.01 -8.27
C GLU A 152 14.49 -9.67 -8.40
N GLU A 153 13.96 -8.76 -9.21
CA GLU A 153 14.53 -7.43 -9.40
C GLU A 153 14.60 -6.62 -8.09
N TYR A 154 13.56 -6.68 -7.26
CA TYR A 154 13.54 -5.98 -5.96
C TYR A 154 14.41 -6.67 -4.92
N VAL A 155 14.47 -8.01 -4.95
CA VAL A 155 15.34 -8.79 -4.06
C VAL A 155 16.81 -8.53 -4.40
N ASN A 156 17.17 -8.54 -5.68
CA ASN A 156 18.52 -8.23 -6.16
C ASN A 156 18.91 -6.80 -5.78
N THR A 157 18.02 -5.84 -6.00
CA THR A 157 18.23 -4.45 -5.58
C THR A 157 18.49 -4.36 -4.07
N MET A 158 17.66 -4.99 -3.24
CA MET A 158 17.91 -5.04 -1.79
C MET A 158 19.26 -5.67 -1.45
N GLU A 159 19.64 -6.77 -2.09
CA GLU A 159 20.91 -7.45 -1.86
C GLU A 159 22.12 -6.59 -2.32
N ASP A 160 22.01 -5.87 -3.43
CA ASP A 160 23.04 -4.94 -3.95
C ASP A 160 23.28 -3.76 -3.00
N TYR A 161 22.22 -3.24 -2.37
CA TYR A 161 22.34 -2.24 -1.32
C TYR A 161 22.73 -2.84 0.05
N GLY A 162 22.94 -4.14 0.10
CA GLY A 162 23.32 -4.89 1.29
C GLY A 162 22.20 -4.99 2.33
N ILE A 163 20.94 -4.77 1.95
CA ILE A 163 19.77 -5.01 2.79
C ILE A 163 19.51 -6.52 2.82
N SER A 164 20.04 -7.17 3.84
CA SER A 164 19.76 -8.57 4.14
C SER A 164 18.96 -8.71 5.44
N LYS A 165 18.29 -9.84 5.62
CA LYS A 165 17.59 -10.17 6.87
C LYS A 165 18.51 -9.98 8.10
N GLY A 166 19.75 -10.47 8.03
CA GLY A 166 20.72 -10.33 9.12
C GLY A 166 21.10 -8.87 9.39
N ARG A 167 21.25 -8.06 8.34
CA ARG A 167 21.54 -6.63 8.51
C ARG A 167 20.38 -5.87 9.14
N ILE A 168 19.14 -6.13 8.70
CA ILE A 168 17.93 -5.56 9.32
C ILE A 168 17.87 -5.94 10.81
N GLU A 169 18.21 -7.18 11.15
CA GLU A 169 18.20 -7.65 12.55
C GLU A 169 19.23 -6.97 13.44
N VAL A 170 20.46 -6.79 12.92
CA VAL A 170 21.62 -6.21 13.63
C VAL A 170 21.53 -4.69 13.72
N GLU A 171 21.28 -4.02 12.60
CA GLU A 171 21.22 -2.55 12.51
C GLU A 171 19.85 -1.99 12.92
N SER A 172 18.88 -2.87 13.18
CA SER A 172 17.51 -2.50 13.59
C SER A 172 16.80 -1.58 12.60
N TYR A 173 16.96 -1.87 11.30
CA TYR A 173 16.33 -1.11 10.22
C TYR A 173 14.81 -1.08 10.38
N ASN A 174 14.23 0.07 10.06
CA ASN A 174 12.80 0.25 9.94
C ASN A 174 12.39 0.27 8.45
N VAL A 175 11.12 0.48 8.16
CA VAL A 175 10.59 0.50 6.79
C VAL A 175 11.15 1.67 5.97
N TYR A 176 11.46 2.81 6.59
CA TYR A 176 12.13 3.93 5.92
C TYR A 176 13.49 3.51 5.36
N ASP A 177 14.27 2.75 6.14
CA ASP A 177 15.62 2.33 5.74
C ASP A 177 15.59 1.38 4.54
N ILE A 178 14.52 0.58 4.39
CA ILE A 178 14.31 -0.29 3.24
C ILE A 178 14.05 0.52 1.96
N PHE A 179 13.21 1.56 2.03
CA PHE A 179 12.83 2.35 0.85
C PHE A 179 13.78 3.49 0.50
N LYS A 180 14.77 3.77 1.38
CA LYS A 180 15.78 4.80 1.15
C LYS A 180 16.95 4.30 0.30
N ALA A 181 17.25 3.01 0.42
CA ALA A 181 18.35 2.36 -0.30
C ALA A 181 18.06 2.30 -1.80
#